data_AF-A0A7Y2XBK7-F1
#
_entry.id   AF-A0A7Y2XBK7-F1
#
_cell.length_a   1.000
_cell.length_b   1.000
_cell.length_c   1.000
_cell.angle_alpha   90.00
_cell.angle_beta   90.00
_cell.angle_gamma   90.00
#
_symmetry.space_group_name_H-M   'P 1'
#
loop_
_entity.id
_entity.type
_entity.pdbx_description
1 polymer ?
#
loop_
_entity_poly.entity_id
_entity_poly.type
_entity_poly.pdbx_seq_one_letter_code
_entity_poly.pdbx_strand_id
1 'polypeptide(L)'
;PVYNGIIVALINSNCTNPGCHGNGSASAGISLTNYAEVKAAAQNDKFYKAIKHEDGASAMPKNGVQFSEKNVKSFECWKQNGYPES
;
A
#
# COMPACT_ATOMS: atom_id res chain seq x y z
N PRO A 1 9.08 3.45 10.82
CA PRO A 1 9.27 2.56 9.66
C PRO A 1 9.90 3.32 8.50
N VAL A 2 10.58 2.64 7.58
CA VAL A 2 11.16 3.21 6.35
C VAL A 2 10.77 2.35 5.16
N TYR A 3 10.83 2.91 3.95
CA TYR A 3 10.43 2.21 2.73
C TYR A 3 11.23 0.92 2.52
N ASN A 4 12.56 1.02 2.53
CA ASN A 4 13.49 -0.10 2.32
C ASN A 4 13.47 -1.17 3.43
N GLY A 5 12.63 -0.99 4.45
CA GLY A 5 12.38 -1.98 5.50
C GLY A 5 10.99 -2.60 5.36
N ILE A 6 10.17 -2.40 6.39
CA ILE A 6 8.87 -3.09 6.50
C ILE A 6 7.87 -2.70 5.41
N ILE A 7 7.95 -1.48 4.86
CA ILE A 7 6.93 -0.97 3.92
C ILE A 7 7.03 -1.69 2.58
N VAL A 8 8.23 -1.80 1.99
CA VAL A 8 8.41 -2.54 0.73
C VAL A 8 8.09 -4.02 0.91
N ALA A 9 8.40 -4.60 2.07
CA ALA A 9 8.02 -5.99 2.38
C ALA A 9 6.49 -6.17 2.38
N LEU A 10 5.75 -5.27 3.03
CA LEU A 10 4.27 -5.31 3.04
C LEU A 10 3.68 -5.14 1.65
N ILE A 11 4.20 -4.20 0.85
CA ILE A 11 3.77 -3.98 -0.53
C ILE A 11 4.03 -5.22 -1.39
N ASN A 12 5.22 -5.82 -1.27
CA ASN A 12 5.58 -7.00 -2.06
C ASN A 12 4.70 -8.20 -1.73
N SER A 13 4.45 -8.47 -0.45
CA SER A 13 3.68 -9.64 -0.02
C SER A 13 2.17 -9.52 -0.22
N ASN A 14 1.63 -8.32 -0.43
CA ASN A 14 0.19 -8.11 -0.39
C ASN A 14 -0.39 -7.32 -1.56
N CYS A 15 0.46 -6.59 -2.31
CA CYS A 15 0.00 -5.69 -3.37
C CYS A 15 0.56 -6.08 -4.74
N THR A 16 1.80 -6.57 -4.81
CA THR A 16 2.48 -6.84 -6.09
C THR A 16 2.67 -8.32 -6.39
N ASN A 17 2.79 -9.21 -5.40
CA ASN A 17 2.92 -10.65 -5.64
C ASN A 17 2.13 -11.48 -4.60
N PRO A 18 1.09 -12.26 -4.98
CA PRO A 18 0.53 -12.48 -6.32
C PRO A 18 -0.45 -11.37 -6.74
N GLY A 19 -0.02 -10.11 -6.64
CA GLY A 19 -0.89 -8.95 -6.56
C GLY A 19 -1.11 -8.22 -7.87
N CYS A 20 -2.08 -7.30 -7.85
CA CYS A 20 -2.57 -6.55 -9.00
C CYS A 20 -1.80 -5.24 -9.27
N HIS A 21 -0.86 -4.85 -8.41
CA HIS A 21 -0.18 -3.55 -8.44
C HIS A 21 1.33 -3.65 -8.72
N GLY A 22 1.80 -4.75 -9.31
CA GLY A 22 3.20 -4.95 -9.72
C GLY A 22 3.51 -4.47 -11.14
N ASN A 23 4.70 -4.81 -11.65
CA ASN A 23 5.10 -4.55 -13.05
C ASN A 23 4.20 -5.34 -14.03
N GLY A 24 3.65 -4.67 -15.04
CA GLY A 24 2.77 -5.27 -16.06
C GLY A 24 1.40 -4.61 -16.14
N SER A 25 0.33 -5.40 -16.34
CA SER A 25 -1.08 -4.94 -16.32
C SER A 25 -1.53 -4.57 -14.90
N ALA A 26 -0.89 -3.54 -14.33
CA ALA A 26 -1.26 -2.99 -13.05
C ALA A 26 -2.74 -2.59 -13.09
N SER A 27 -3.54 -3.15 -12.19
CA SER A 27 -4.97 -2.90 -12.16
C SER A 27 -5.21 -1.41 -11.90
N ALA A 28 -6.16 -0.84 -12.67
CA ALA A 28 -6.47 0.58 -12.66
C ALA A 28 -5.27 1.52 -12.96
N GLY A 29 -4.18 1.00 -13.56
CA GLY A 29 -3.00 1.79 -13.90
C GLY A 29 -2.16 2.21 -12.68
N ILE A 30 -2.34 1.56 -11.53
CA ILE A 30 -1.62 1.88 -10.29
C ILE A 30 -0.49 0.86 -10.09
N SER A 31 0.74 1.28 -10.37
CA SER A 31 1.96 0.55 -10.05
C SER A 31 2.44 0.89 -8.63
N LEU A 32 2.96 -0.10 -7.90
CA LEU A 32 3.50 -0.01 -6.53
C LEU A 32 4.86 -0.73 -6.43
N THR A 33 5.70 -0.57 -7.45
CA THR A 33 6.97 -1.32 -7.61
C THR A 33 8.19 -0.59 -7.07
N ASN A 34 8.08 0.71 -6.80
CA ASN A 34 9.16 1.53 -6.28
C ASN A 34 8.69 2.53 -5.20
N TYR A 35 9.66 3.16 -4.52
CA TYR A 35 9.39 4.12 -3.44
C TYR A 35 8.48 5.26 -3.88
N ALA A 36 8.77 5.87 -5.03
CA ALA A 36 8.03 7.04 -5.50
C ALA A 36 6.56 6.71 -5.75
N GLU A 37 6.29 5.56 -6.37
CA GLU A 37 4.95 5.03 -6.60
C GLU A 37 4.20 4.73 -5.31
N VAL A 38 4.84 4.01 -4.37
CA VAL A 38 4.22 3.65 -3.08
C VAL A 38 3.95 4.90 -2.24
N LYS A 39 4.86 5.86 -2.23
CA LYS A 39 4.67 7.14 -1.55
C LYS A 39 3.51 7.92 -2.16
N ALA A 40 3.47 8.05 -3.49
CA ALA A 40 2.38 8.75 -4.17
C ALA A 40 1.02 8.12 -3.86
N ALA A 41 0.94 6.78 -3.84
CA ALA A 41 -0.27 6.07 -3.44
C ALA A 41 -0.64 6.35 -1.97
N ALA A 42 0.32 6.24 -1.04
CA ALA A 42 0.10 6.48 0.38
C ALA A 42 -0.14 7.95 0.76
N GLN A 43 0.09 8.90 -0.16
CA GLN A 43 -0.32 10.30 0.00
C GLN A 43 -1.79 10.52 -0.35
N ASN A 44 -2.41 9.58 -1.08
CA ASN A 44 -3.81 9.63 -1.43
C ASN A 44 -4.67 8.99 -0.33
N ASP A 45 -5.67 9.69 0.19
CA ASP A 45 -6.56 9.16 1.23
C ASP A 45 -7.29 7.87 0.82
N LYS A 46 -7.49 7.66 -0.50
CA LYS A 46 -8.07 6.42 -1.02
C LYS A 46 -7.22 5.18 -0.71
N PHE A 47 -5.91 5.31 -0.54
CA PHE A 47 -5.04 4.18 -0.16
C PHE A 47 -5.44 3.63 1.21
N TYR A 48 -5.59 4.50 2.21
CA TYR A 48 -5.97 4.09 3.56
C TYR A 48 -7.39 3.54 3.60
N LYS A 49 -8.32 4.18 2.88
CA LYS A 49 -9.69 3.67 2.75
C LYS A 49 -9.72 2.27 2.12
N ALA A 50 -8.92 2.04 1.08
CA ALA A 50 -8.85 0.75 0.40
C ALA A 50 -8.35 -0.37 1.32
N ILE A 51 -7.24 -0.16 2.05
CA ILE A 51 -6.67 -1.19 2.93
C ILE A 51 -7.46 -1.38 4.24
N LYS A 52 -8.27 -0.38 4.63
CA LYS A 52 -9.18 -0.44 5.80
C LYS A 52 -10.61 -0.87 5.43
N HIS A 53 -10.89 -1.13 4.15
CA HIS A 53 -12.23 -1.46 3.65
C HIS A 53 -13.29 -0.39 4.01
N GLU A 54 -12.91 0.89 3.97
CA GLU A 54 -13.80 2.02 4.23
C GLU A 54 -14.53 2.49 2.96
N ASP A 55 -15.68 3.15 3.14
CA ASP A 55 -16.46 3.72 2.04
C ASP A 55 -15.68 4.77 1.23
N GLY A 56 -15.97 4.80 -0.08
CA GLY A 56 -15.34 5.74 -1.02
C GLY A 56 -14.02 5.25 -1.63
N ALA A 57 -13.63 3.98 -1.39
CA ALA A 57 -12.57 3.28 -2.11
C ALA A 57 -12.98 1.81 -2.39
N SER A 58 -12.37 1.18 -3.39
CA SER A 58 -12.49 -0.27 -3.54
C SER A 58 -11.68 -0.95 -2.43
N ALA A 59 -12.31 -1.85 -1.69
CA ALA A 59 -11.64 -2.71 -0.70
C ALA A 59 -10.47 -3.46 -1.34
N MET A 60 -9.30 -3.42 -0.68
CA MET A 60 -8.07 -4.07 -1.09
C MET A 60 -7.44 -4.86 0.08
N PRO A 61 -6.90 -6.08 -0.15
CA PRO A 61 -6.81 -6.78 -1.44
C PRO A 61 -8.17 -7.14 -2.05
N LYS A 62 -8.30 -7.05 -3.38
CA LYS A 62 -9.58 -7.25 -4.06
C LYS A 62 -10.08 -8.67 -3.81
N ASN A 63 -11.32 -8.79 -3.34
CA ASN A 63 -11.94 -10.06 -2.93
C ASN A 63 -11.15 -10.81 -1.83
N GLY A 64 -10.28 -10.09 -1.10
CA GLY A 64 -9.51 -10.61 0.02
C GLY A 64 -10.00 -10.08 1.36
N VAL A 65 -9.27 -10.45 2.41
CA VAL A 65 -9.52 -9.96 3.77
C VAL A 65 -8.88 -8.59 3.97
N GLN A 66 -9.49 -7.77 4.82
CA GLN A 66 -8.96 -6.47 5.21
C GLN A 66 -7.53 -6.60 5.77
N PHE A 67 -6.72 -5.59 5.52
CA PHE A 67 -5.39 -5.51 6.09
C PHE A 67 -5.43 -5.48 7.63
N SER A 68 -4.54 -6.24 8.26
CA SER A 68 -4.47 -6.29 9.72
C SER A 68 -4.13 -4.91 10.29
N GLU A 69 -4.66 -4.59 11.47
CA GLU A 69 -4.40 -3.31 12.14
C GLU A 69 -2.90 -3.02 12.30
N LYS A 70 -2.10 -4.06 12.59
CA LYS A 70 -0.63 -3.95 12.70
C LYS A 70 0.00 -3.46 11.39
N ASN A 71 -0.45 -4.00 10.26
CA ASN A 71 0.09 -3.63 8.96
C ASN A 71 -0.38 -2.22 8.56
N VAL A 72 -1.65 -1.89 8.77
CA VAL A 72 -2.19 -0.53 8.57
C VAL A 72 -1.39 0.48 9.38
N LYS A 73 -1.15 0.19 10.66
CA LYS A 73 -0.37 1.05 11.57
C LYS A 73 1.08 1.25 11.10
N SER A 74 1.67 0.26 10.43
CA SER A 74 3.01 0.42 9.83
C SER A 74 3.03 1.51 8.76
N PHE A 75 2.01 1.57 7.89
CA PHE A 75 1.86 2.63 6.90
C PHE A 75 1.51 3.99 7.52
N GLU A 76 0.68 4.01 8.57
CA GLU A 76 0.34 5.26 9.28
C GLU A 76 1.56 5.86 9.97
N CYS A 77 2.36 5.05 10.68
CA CYS A 77 3.60 5.52 11.29
C CYS A 77 4.63 5.96 10.24
N TRP A 78 4.69 5.29 9.08
CA TRP A 78 5.55 5.73 7.98
C TRP A 78 5.12 7.10 7.41
N LYS A 79 3.81 7.34 7.25
CA LYS A 79 3.25 8.65 6.88
C LYS A 79 3.57 9.72 7.92
N GLN A 80 3.34 9.43 9.20
CA GLN A 80 3.62 10.37 10.30
C GLN A 80 5.10 10.79 10.34
N ASN A 81 6.00 9.88 9.98
CA ASN A 81 7.44 10.17 9.93
C ASN A 81 7.89 10.85 8.61
N GLY A 82 6.96 11.23 7.73
CA GLY A 82 7.29 11.94 6.49
C GLY A 82 7.72 11.04 5.33
N TYR A 83 7.31 9.77 5.34
CA TYR A 83 7.62 8.79 4.28
C TYR A 83 9.13 8.57 4.05
N PRO A 84 9.95 8.30 5.08
CA PRO A 84 11.39 8.08 4.89
C PRO A 84 11.66 6.87 4.00
N GLU A 85 12.60 7.01 3.07
CA GLU A 85 12.98 5.93 2.16
C GLU A 85 13.94 4.94 2.85
N SER A 86 14.93 5.47 3.56
CA SER A 86 15.97 4.74 4.31
C SER A 86 16.01 5.13 5.78
#